data_AF-A0AA35SDU5-F1
#
_entry.id   AF-A0AA35SDU5-F1
#
_cell.length_a   1.000
_cell.length_b   1.000
_cell.length_c   1.000
_cell.angle_alpha   90.00
_cell.angle_beta   90.00
_cell.angle_gamma   90.00
#
_symmetry.space_group_name_H-M   'P 1'
#
loop_
_entity.id
_entity.type
_entity.pdbx_description
1 polymer ?
#
loop_
_entity_poly.entity_id
_entity_poly.type
_entity_poly.pdbx_seq_one_letter_code
_entity_poly.pdbx_strand_id
1 'polypeptide(L)'
;MRHWSGRTRWGLPGVHGFFAGNDWEFFRVLRPGDAVNCVERVLDVQEKQSAYSGRLVIQYVETTYSNQRDEVVARVVGWCTRHQRRASRERGKYADVPKRHEYTEDELASIDERVLNETARGGQPRYWEDTEIGEELPTVVRGPLSLQDVSAFLVGTGRSSAHGVLLREALRHPDHFFRNPESGGGLEYTGIGHLRDSVAEAVGVPGAYDYGPQRVSWLGTLMTNWMGDDAFLKRLRVETRRFNVYGDTQFCRGRVARKYINNGNALVDVDIWAENQRGEITAPGMATVLLPSRDPRNPWFTDGSQLSLRDVTLPEETPPILPV
;
A
#
# COMPACT_ATOMS: atom_id res chain seq x y z
N MET A 1 8.92 5.69 -16.37
CA MET A 1 9.09 6.32 -15.05
C MET A 1 8.71 5.28 -13.99
N ARG A 2 9.56 4.97 -13.01
CA ARG A 2 9.30 3.95 -11.98
C ARG A 2 8.90 4.65 -10.68
N HIS A 3 7.61 4.92 -10.48
CA HIS A 3 7.15 5.81 -9.41
C HIS A 3 6.16 5.14 -8.46
N TRP A 4 6.40 5.25 -7.15
CA TRP A 4 5.45 4.86 -6.10
C TRP A 4 5.12 6.09 -5.27
N SER A 5 3.84 6.48 -5.24
CA SER A 5 3.37 7.60 -4.44
C SER A 5 3.62 7.38 -2.94
N GLY A 6 3.90 8.46 -2.21
CA GLY A 6 4.22 8.42 -0.77
C GLY A 6 5.65 8.04 -0.43
N ARG A 7 6.50 7.77 -1.42
CA ARG A 7 7.95 7.70 -1.23
C ARG A 7 8.57 8.94 -1.85
N THR A 8 8.87 9.94 -1.02
CA THR A 8 9.45 11.17 -1.57
C THR A 8 10.87 10.93 -2.06
N ARG A 9 11.15 11.39 -3.28
CA ARG A 9 12.50 11.35 -3.89
C ARG A 9 13.52 12.23 -3.17
N TRP A 10 13.03 13.09 -2.28
CA TRP A 10 13.82 14.04 -1.53
C TRP A 10 14.33 13.37 -0.25
N GLY A 11 15.62 13.06 -0.22
CA GLY A 11 16.31 12.66 1.00
C GLY A 11 16.53 13.86 1.91
N LEU A 12 16.43 13.65 3.22
CA LEU A 12 16.92 14.60 4.21
C LEU A 12 18.18 13.97 4.85
N PRO A 13 19.32 14.67 4.92
CA PRO A 13 20.53 14.14 5.54
C PRO A 13 20.27 13.66 6.98
N GLY A 14 20.85 12.53 7.36
CA GLY A 14 20.78 12.01 8.74
C GLY A 14 19.45 11.35 9.16
N VAL A 15 18.42 11.37 8.31
CA VAL A 15 17.14 10.68 8.58
C VAL A 15 16.92 9.48 7.65
N HIS A 16 16.16 8.51 8.12
CA HIS A 16 15.66 7.38 7.34
C HIS A 16 14.17 7.56 7.10
N GLY A 17 13.71 7.24 5.88
CA GLY A 17 12.30 7.36 5.51
C GLY A 17 11.63 6.00 5.46
N PHE A 18 10.53 5.83 6.19
CA PHE A 18 9.63 4.69 6.03
C PHE A 18 8.37 5.12 5.30
N PHE A 19 7.91 4.28 4.39
CA PHE A 19 6.57 4.42 3.84
C PHE A 19 5.55 4.19 4.97
N ALA A 20 4.57 5.08 5.09
CA ALA A 20 3.61 5.03 6.19
C ALA A 20 2.15 4.91 5.72
N GLY A 21 1.86 5.15 4.45
CA GLY A 21 0.55 4.88 3.87
C GLY A 21 0.25 5.65 2.59
N ASN A 22 -0.86 5.29 1.98
CA ASN A 22 -1.43 5.97 0.81
C ASN A 22 -2.94 6.14 0.96
N ASP A 23 -3.46 7.17 0.31
CA ASP A 23 -4.88 7.42 0.10
C ASP A 23 -5.10 7.66 -1.39
N TRP A 24 -5.53 6.62 -2.09
CA TRP A 24 -5.79 6.63 -3.51
C TRP A 24 -7.24 7.04 -3.78
N GLU A 25 -7.44 7.94 -4.72
CA GLU A 25 -8.70 8.17 -5.40
C GLU A 25 -8.53 7.79 -6.87
N PHE A 26 -9.31 6.82 -7.34
CA PHE A 26 -9.26 6.37 -8.74
C PHE A 26 -10.37 7.04 -9.54
N PHE A 27 -10.10 7.30 -10.81
CA PHE A 27 -11.05 7.91 -11.73
C PHE A 27 -11.26 7.06 -12.98
N ARG A 28 -10.23 6.34 -13.45
CA ARG A 28 -10.29 5.54 -14.68
C ARG A 28 -9.55 4.22 -14.53
N VAL A 29 -9.98 3.23 -15.31
CA VAL A 29 -9.29 1.93 -15.43
C VAL A 29 -8.11 2.08 -16.39
N LEU A 30 -6.92 1.62 -15.98
CA LEU A 30 -5.78 1.48 -16.87
C LEU A 30 -5.93 0.24 -17.75
N ARG A 31 -5.62 0.37 -19.04
CA ARG A 31 -5.65 -0.74 -20.01
C ARG A 31 -4.25 -1.02 -20.54
N PRO A 32 -3.96 -2.27 -20.96
CA PRO A 32 -2.72 -2.57 -21.68
C PRO A 32 -2.51 -1.62 -22.85
N GLY A 33 -1.34 -1.00 -22.93
CA GLY A 33 -0.99 -0.01 -23.95
C GLY A 33 -1.17 1.45 -23.52
N ASP A 34 -1.82 1.74 -22.39
CA ASP A 34 -1.86 3.10 -21.85
C ASP A 34 -0.46 3.55 -21.42
N ALA A 35 -0.10 4.80 -21.77
CA ALA A 35 1.11 5.44 -21.31
C ALA A 35 0.77 6.37 -20.15
N VAL A 36 1.45 6.22 -19.02
CA VAL A 36 1.14 6.96 -17.80
C VAL A 36 2.20 8.04 -17.52
N ASN A 37 1.73 9.27 -17.38
CA ASN A 37 2.48 10.39 -16.84
C ASN A 37 2.15 10.61 -15.36
N CYS A 38 3.08 11.21 -14.63
CA CYS A 38 2.99 11.38 -13.19
C CYS A 38 3.57 12.73 -12.77
N VAL A 39 2.78 13.54 -12.08
CA VAL A 39 3.19 14.81 -11.48
C VAL A 39 3.04 14.74 -9.97
N GLU A 40 4.09 15.12 -9.25
CA GLU A 40 4.10 15.13 -7.79
C GLU A 40 4.20 16.55 -7.23
N ARG A 41 3.50 16.80 -6.13
CA ARG A 41 3.68 18.01 -5.31
C ARG A 41 3.71 17.68 -3.83
N VAL A 42 4.57 18.36 -3.09
CA VAL A 42 4.56 18.31 -1.62
C VAL A 42 3.33 19.07 -1.13
N LEU A 43 2.52 18.40 -0.31
CA LEU A 43 1.33 19.01 0.28
C LEU A 43 1.64 19.61 1.64
N ASP A 44 2.32 18.85 2.48
CA ASP A 44 2.55 19.23 3.87
C ASP A 44 3.76 18.50 4.46
N VAL A 45 4.37 19.11 5.48
CA VAL A 45 5.48 18.57 6.26
C VAL A 45 5.20 18.86 7.72
N GLN A 46 4.78 17.82 8.46
CA GLN A 46 4.41 17.93 9.86
C GLN A 46 5.52 17.38 10.76
N GLU A 47 5.93 18.16 11.74
CA GLU A 47 6.79 17.66 12.81
C GLU A 47 5.93 17.07 13.95
N LYS A 48 6.30 15.87 14.40
CA LYS A 48 5.65 15.15 15.51
C LYS A 48 6.69 14.54 16.45
N GLN A 49 6.23 14.19 17.65
CA GLN A 49 6.99 13.32 18.56
C GLN A 49 6.61 11.86 18.32
N SER A 50 7.62 10.99 18.28
CA SER A 50 7.49 9.55 18.04
C SER A 50 8.11 8.76 19.18
N ALA A 51 7.35 7.77 19.68
CA ALA A 51 7.89 6.79 20.62
C ALA A 51 9.09 6.02 20.02
N TYR A 52 9.13 5.82 18.70
CA TYR A 52 10.16 5.05 18.00
C TYR A 52 11.47 5.83 17.74
N SER A 53 11.42 7.13 17.46
CA SER A 53 12.63 7.90 17.07
C SER A 53 12.80 9.27 17.74
N GLY A 54 11.98 9.63 18.73
CA GLY A 54 11.98 10.99 19.28
C GLY A 54 11.37 11.95 18.27
N ARG A 55 12.18 12.81 17.63
CA ARG A 55 11.69 13.70 16.56
C ARG A 55 11.31 12.89 15.31
N LEU A 56 10.11 13.14 14.80
CA LEU A 56 9.55 12.55 13.60
C LEU A 56 9.06 13.66 12.68
N VAL A 57 9.35 13.54 11.39
CA VAL A 57 8.71 14.39 10.37
C VAL A 57 7.84 13.51 9.48
N ILE A 58 6.57 13.87 9.32
CA ILE A 58 5.65 13.25 8.37
C ILE A 58 5.57 14.16 7.15
N GLN A 59 5.87 13.61 5.98
CA GLN A 59 5.75 14.34 4.72
C GLN A 59 4.62 13.76 3.90
N TYR A 60 3.70 14.62 3.47
CA TYR A 60 2.59 14.31 2.59
C TYR A 60 2.89 14.79 1.17
N VAL A 61 2.70 13.90 0.19
CA VAL A 61 2.88 14.19 -1.22
C VAL A 61 1.66 13.73 -1.99
N GLU A 62 1.16 14.63 -2.83
CA GLU A 62 0.17 14.29 -3.82
C GLU A 62 0.86 13.86 -5.10
N THR A 63 0.41 12.74 -5.66
CA THR A 63 0.75 12.32 -7.01
C THR A 63 -0.51 12.31 -7.85
N THR A 64 -0.48 12.98 -9.01
CA THR A 64 -1.52 12.86 -10.04
C THR A 64 -1.00 12.03 -11.20
N TYR A 65 -1.71 10.95 -11.51
CA TYR A 65 -1.44 10.08 -12.65
C TYR A 65 -2.40 10.44 -13.79
N SER A 66 -1.85 10.65 -14.98
CA SER A 66 -2.60 10.93 -16.22
C SER A 66 -2.17 9.97 -17.33
N ASN A 67 -3.06 9.69 -18.28
CA ASN A 67 -2.74 8.86 -19.44
C ASN A 67 -2.28 9.70 -20.64
N GLN A 68 -2.01 9.05 -21.78
CA GLN A 68 -1.61 9.68 -23.05
C GLN A 68 -2.64 10.62 -23.67
N ARG A 69 -3.85 10.71 -23.11
CA ARG A 69 -4.95 11.60 -23.53
C ARG A 69 -5.16 12.76 -22.55
N ASP A 70 -4.20 12.96 -21.63
CA ASP A 70 -4.27 13.94 -20.54
C ASP A 70 -5.44 13.73 -19.57
N GLU A 71 -6.02 12.52 -19.56
CA GLU A 71 -7.10 12.18 -18.64
C GLU A 71 -6.51 11.75 -17.30
N VAL A 72 -7.01 12.31 -16.19
CA VAL A 72 -6.62 11.88 -14.84
C VAL A 72 -7.11 10.46 -14.59
N VAL A 73 -6.18 9.57 -14.26
CA VAL A 73 -6.45 8.16 -13.95
C VAL A 73 -6.63 7.96 -12.46
N ALA A 74 -5.73 8.55 -11.66
CA ALA A 74 -5.76 8.47 -10.21
C ALA A 74 -5.08 9.69 -9.58
N ARG A 75 -5.52 10.05 -8.39
CA ARG A 75 -4.81 10.95 -7.48
C ARG A 75 -4.49 10.20 -6.21
N VAL A 76 -3.32 10.46 -5.65
CA VAL A 76 -2.86 9.74 -4.46
C VAL A 76 -2.22 10.71 -3.51
N VAL A 77 -2.68 10.73 -2.27
CA VAL A 77 -1.89 11.33 -1.19
C VAL A 77 -1.15 10.22 -0.48
N GLY A 78 0.16 10.19 -0.67
CA GLY A 78 1.04 9.27 0.05
C GLY A 78 1.82 10.01 1.12
N TRP A 79 2.13 9.30 2.22
CA TRP A 79 2.97 9.86 3.27
C TRP A 79 4.09 8.93 3.71
N CYS A 80 5.20 9.56 4.07
CA CYS A 80 6.34 8.88 4.66
C CYS A 80 6.69 9.51 6.00
N THR A 81 7.20 8.68 6.91
CA THR A 81 7.73 9.09 8.19
C THR A 81 9.25 9.16 8.11
N ARG A 82 9.83 10.26 8.59
CA ARG A 82 11.26 10.53 8.61
C ARG A 82 11.76 10.44 10.05
N HIS A 83 12.61 9.45 10.29
CA HIS A 83 13.13 9.12 11.62
C HIS A 83 14.62 9.44 11.70
N GLN A 84 15.07 10.00 12.82
CA GLN A 84 16.50 10.16 13.10
C GLN A 84 17.17 8.79 13.25
N ARG A 85 18.25 8.53 12.49
CA ARG A 85 18.89 7.20 12.39
C ARG A 85 19.49 6.67 13.70
N ARG A 86 19.93 7.55 14.62
CA ARG A 86 20.58 7.14 15.89
C ARG A 86 19.55 6.71 16.94
N ALA A 87 18.46 7.47 17.08
CA ALA A 87 17.44 7.22 18.11
C ALA A 87 16.62 5.94 17.88
N SER A 88 16.46 5.48 16.62
CA SER A 88 15.72 4.25 16.32
C SER A 88 16.48 2.98 16.74
N ARG A 89 17.81 3.01 16.78
CA ARG A 89 18.65 1.87 17.18
C ARG A 89 18.61 1.58 18.68
N GLU A 90 18.51 2.64 19.49
CA GLU A 90 18.69 2.55 20.95
C GLU A 90 17.43 2.10 21.70
N ARG A 91 16.24 2.12 21.06
CA ARG A 91 14.95 1.97 21.77
C ARG A 91 14.33 0.57 21.73
N GLY A 92 14.93 -0.41 21.06
CA GLY A 92 14.61 -1.84 21.22
C GLY A 92 13.14 -2.25 21.06
N LYS A 93 12.28 -1.49 20.38
CA LYS A 93 10.80 -1.70 20.32
C LYS A 93 10.38 -3.11 19.88
N TYR A 94 11.27 -3.84 19.21
CA TYR A 94 11.03 -5.18 18.67
C TYR A 94 11.93 -6.25 19.29
N ALA A 95 12.58 -5.99 20.42
CA ALA A 95 13.54 -6.92 21.02
C ALA A 95 12.92 -8.27 21.41
N ASP A 96 11.65 -8.28 21.80
CA ASP A 96 10.93 -9.48 22.29
C ASP A 96 10.13 -10.21 21.20
N VAL A 97 10.10 -9.70 19.96
CA VAL A 97 9.39 -10.34 18.86
C VAL A 97 10.37 -11.28 18.15
N PRO A 98 10.08 -12.61 18.06
CA PRO A 98 10.96 -13.52 17.36
C PRO A 98 11.13 -13.04 15.91
N LYS A 99 12.37 -13.07 15.42
CA LYS A 99 12.75 -12.52 14.12
C LYS A 99 11.93 -13.12 12.98
N ARG A 100 11.57 -14.39 13.11
CA ARG A 100 10.68 -15.13 12.21
C ARG A 100 9.73 -15.94 13.07
N HIS A 101 8.49 -16.06 12.61
CA HIS A 101 7.56 -16.98 13.20
C HIS A 101 7.86 -18.40 12.72
N GLU A 102 7.82 -19.35 13.66
CA GLU A 102 7.99 -20.77 13.37
C GLU A 102 6.60 -21.40 13.27
N TYR A 103 6.18 -21.70 12.05
CA TYR A 103 4.91 -22.37 11.81
C TYR A 103 5.05 -23.88 12.01
N THR A 104 4.00 -24.47 12.57
CA THR A 104 3.75 -25.91 12.49
C THR A 104 3.35 -26.32 11.07
N GLU A 105 3.45 -27.61 10.76
CA GLU A 105 3.01 -28.15 9.45
C GLU A 105 1.52 -27.91 9.22
N ASP A 106 0.69 -28.03 10.27
CA ASP A 106 -0.75 -27.79 10.19
C ASP A 106 -1.08 -26.32 9.90
N GLU A 107 -0.34 -25.38 10.50
CA GLU A 107 -0.51 -23.95 10.20
C GLU A 107 -0.12 -23.63 8.76
N LEU A 108 0.99 -24.18 8.27
CA LEU A 108 1.41 -24.02 6.87
C LEU A 108 0.36 -24.60 5.92
N ALA A 109 -0.12 -25.81 6.18
CA ALA A 109 -1.17 -26.44 5.38
C ALA A 109 -2.46 -25.60 5.35
N SER A 110 -2.86 -25.02 6.50
CA SER A 110 -4.02 -24.11 6.55
C SER A 110 -3.79 -22.82 5.77
N ILE A 111 -2.57 -22.26 5.80
CA ILE A 111 -2.24 -21.08 5.01
C ILE A 111 -2.30 -21.40 3.52
N ASP A 112 -1.68 -22.50 3.09
CA ASP A 112 -1.65 -22.93 1.69
C ASP A 112 -3.08 -23.17 1.17
N GLU A 113 -3.92 -23.86 1.95
CA GLU A 113 -5.33 -24.07 1.60
C GLU A 113 -6.07 -22.73 1.39
N ARG A 114 -5.90 -21.77 2.31
CA ARG A 114 -6.56 -20.45 2.21
C ARG A 114 -6.06 -19.64 1.01
N VAL A 115 -4.77 -19.72 0.69
CA VAL A 115 -4.18 -19.05 -0.48
C VAL A 115 -4.73 -19.67 -1.77
N LEU A 116 -4.79 -21.00 -1.85
CA LEU A 116 -5.31 -21.71 -3.03
C LEU A 116 -6.81 -21.53 -3.23
N ASN A 117 -7.56 -21.32 -2.14
CA ASN A 117 -9.00 -21.07 -2.17
C ASN A 117 -9.38 -19.59 -2.35
N GLU A 118 -8.42 -18.70 -2.61
CA GLU A 118 -8.72 -17.32 -2.98
C GLU A 118 -9.54 -17.28 -4.27
N THR A 119 -10.69 -16.60 -4.22
CA THR A 119 -11.59 -16.46 -5.36
C THR A 119 -11.84 -14.99 -5.65
N ALA A 120 -11.89 -14.65 -6.94
CA ALA A 120 -12.40 -13.38 -7.41
C ALA A 120 -13.87 -13.53 -7.83
N ARG A 121 -14.72 -12.57 -7.47
CA ARG A 121 -16.12 -12.52 -7.95
C ARG A 121 -16.20 -12.50 -9.48
N GLY A 122 -15.25 -11.85 -10.15
CA GLY A 122 -15.21 -11.69 -11.59
C GLY A 122 -16.46 -10.99 -12.12
N GLY A 123 -16.93 -11.41 -13.30
CA GLY A 123 -18.05 -10.79 -14.02
C GLY A 123 -19.45 -11.10 -13.47
N GLN A 124 -19.59 -11.59 -12.24
CA GLN A 124 -20.90 -11.73 -11.59
C GLN A 124 -21.25 -10.42 -10.86
N PRO A 125 -22.17 -9.59 -11.39
CA PRO A 125 -22.39 -8.25 -10.88
C PRO A 125 -22.81 -8.28 -9.41
N ARG A 126 -22.21 -7.40 -8.60
CA ARG A 126 -22.69 -7.09 -7.25
C ARG A 126 -23.48 -5.79 -7.32
N TYR A 127 -24.79 -5.87 -7.19
CA TYR A 127 -25.59 -4.66 -7.12
C TYR A 127 -25.51 -4.02 -5.74
N TRP A 128 -25.66 -2.70 -5.68
CA TRP A 128 -25.66 -1.95 -4.44
C TRP A 128 -26.71 -2.49 -3.48
N GLU A 129 -27.88 -2.89 -3.95
CA GLU A 129 -28.96 -3.45 -3.13
C GLU A 129 -28.58 -4.78 -2.46
N ASP A 130 -27.65 -5.56 -3.04
CA ASP A 130 -27.24 -6.89 -2.55
C ASP A 130 -26.15 -6.83 -1.46
N THR A 131 -25.70 -5.64 -1.08
CA THR A 131 -24.72 -5.46 -0.01
C THR A 131 -25.39 -5.20 1.32
N GLU A 132 -24.84 -5.73 2.41
CA GLU A 132 -25.37 -5.52 3.76
C GLU A 132 -24.32 -4.82 4.64
N ILE A 133 -24.75 -3.84 5.44
CA ILE A 133 -23.86 -3.25 6.45
C ILE A 133 -23.52 -4.32 7.47
N GLY A 134 -22.22 -4.49 7.74
CA GLY A 134 -21.69 -5.55 8.58
C GLY A 134 -21.25 -6.81 7.83
N GLU A 135 -21.53 -6.94 6.52
CA GLU A 135 -21.03 -8.05 5.69
C GLU A 135 -19.50 -8.12 5.76
N GLU A 136 -18.96 -9.29 6.10
CA GLU A 136 -17.53 -9.55 6.06
C GLU A 136 -17.07 -9.95 4.65
N LEU A 137 -15.95 -9.40 4.21
CA LEU A 137 -15.33 -9.74 2.93
C LEU A 137 -14.60 -11.09 3.03
N PRO A 138 -14.59 -11.92 1.97
CA PRO A 138 -13.73 -13.09 1.91
C PRO A 138 -12.27 -12.71 2.15
N THR A 139 -11.61 -13.39 3.09
CA THR A 139 -10.24 -13.07 3.49
C THR A 139 -9.25 -13.41 2.37
N VAL A 140 -8.31 -12.51 2.11
CA VAL A 140 -7.18 -12.73 1.21
C VAL A 140 -5.92 -12.97 2.04
N VAL A 141 -5.22 -14.08 1.80
CA VAL A 141 -4.03 -14.48 2.59
C VAL A 141 -2.75 -14.27 1.78
N ARG A 142 -1.71 -13.70 2.41
CA ARG A 142 -0.40 -13.46 1.77
C ARG A 142 0.71 -13.90 2.72
N GLY A 143 1.56 -14.82 2.26
CA GLY A 143 2.71 -15.34 3.01
C GLY A 143 2.62 -16.83 3.33
N PRO A 144 3.54 -17.37 4.17
CA PRO A 144 4.58 -16.63 4.89
C PRO A 144 5.51 -15.86 3.95
N LEU A 145 5.72 -14.57 4.22
CA LEU A 145 6.43 -13.68 3.31
C LEU A 145 7.87 -14.16 3.09
N SER A 146 8.27 -14.29 1.83
CA SER A 146 9.62 -14.74 1.46
C SER A 146 10.38 -13.72 0.62
N LEU A 147 11.68 -13.97 0.46
CA LEU A 147 12.52 -13.25 -0.50
C LEU A 147 11.97 -13.35 -1.93
N GLN A 148 11.37 -14.49 -2.29
CA GLN A 148 10.79 -14.70 -3.62
C GLN A 148 9.60 -13.77 -3.86
N ASP A 149 8.72 -13.59 -2.87
CA ASP A 149 7.54 -12.71 -2.97
C ASP A 149 7.96 -11.24 -3.17
N VAL A 150 8.92 -10.77 -2.36
CA VAL A 150 9.41 -9.39 -2.46
C VAL A 150 10.19 -9.16 -3.76
N SER A 151 10.96 -10.16 -4.20
CA SER A 151 11.67 -10.10 -5.48
C SER A 151 10.69 -10.07 -6.66
N ALA A 152 9.66 -10.91 -6.65
CA ALA A 152 8.63 -10.94 -7.68
C ALA A 152 7.89 -9.59 -7.78
N PHE A 153 7.53 -8.98 -6.65
CA PHE A 153 6.93 -7.65 -6.63
C PHE A 153 7.84 -6.57 -7.24
N LEU A 154 9.14 -6.60 -6.92
CA LEU A 154 10.11 -5.67 -7.50
C LEU A 154 10.28 -5.84 -9.01
N VAL A 155 10.27 -7.08 -9.51
CA VAL A 155 10.33 -7.37 -10.94
C VAL A 155 9.06 -6.90 -11.63
N GLY A 156 7.88 -7.25 -11.10
CA GLY A 156 6.58 -6.90 -11.69
C GLY A 156 6.31 -5.39 -11.71
N THR A 157 6.76 -4.66 -10.68
CA THR A 157 6.67 -3.18 -10.64
C THR A 157 7.83 -2.50 -11.38
N GLY A 158 8.79 -3.28 -11.89
CA GLY A 158 9.96 -2.83 -12.59
C GLY A 158 10.79 -1.85 -11.77
N ARG A 159 11.11 -2.12 -10.50
CA ARG A 159 11.87 -1.18 -9.64
C ARG A 159 13.37 -1.49 -9.51
N SER A 160 13.84 -2.63 -10.01
CA SER A 160 15.25 -3.04 -9.87
C SER A 160 16.12 -2.63 -11.07
N SER A 161 17.35 -2.18 -10.78
CA SER A 161 18.39 -1.87 -11.78
C SER A 161 19.58 -2.83 -11.59
N ALA A 162 20.31 -3.14 -12.66
CA ALA A 162 21.45 -4.06 -12.63
C ALA A 162 22.66 -3.55 -13.44
N HIS A 163 23.84 -4.07 -13.11
CA HIS A 163 25.10 -3.84 -13.82
C HIS A 163 25.38 -2.35 -14.13
N GLY A 164 25.69 -2.02 -15.39
CA GLY A 164 26.00 -0.66 -15.83
C GLY A 164 24.84 0.34 -15.68
N VAL A 165 23.58 -0.12 -15.61
CA VAL A 165 22.46 0.78 -15.30
C VAL A 165 22.54 1.20 -13.83
N LEU A 166 22.71 0.24 -12.92
CA LEU A 166 22.88 0.48 -11.49
C LEU A 166 24.08 1.40 -11.21
N LEU A 167 25.22 1.13 -11.85
CA LEU A 167 26.42 1.96 -11.68
C LEU A 167 26.18 3.41 -12.15
N ARG A 168 25.50 3.60 -13.28
CA ARG A 168 25.16 4.95 -13.77
C ARG A 168 24.21 5.69 -12.83
N GLU A 169 23.26 5.00 -12.22
CA GLU A 169 22.38 5.59 -11.20
C GLU A 169 23.17 6.00 -9.95
N ALA A 170 24.08 5.14 -9.48
CA ALA A 170 24.93 5.45 -8.34
C ALA A 170 25.87 6.62 -8.59
N LEU A 171 26.41 6.78 -9.80
CA LEU A 171 27.23 7.94 -10.13
C LEU A 171 26.44 9.26 -10.10
N ARG A 172 25.14 9.24 -10.39
CA ARG A 172 24.26 10.42 -10.31
C ARG A 172 23.82 10.72 -8.87
N HIS A 173 23.70 9.69 -8.05
CA HIS A 173 23.15 9.77 -6.70
C HIS A 173 23.96 8.94 -5.70
N PRO A 174 25.25 9.25 -5.48
CA PRO A 174 26.17 8.37 -4.75
C PRO A 174 25.72 8.06 -3.32
N ASP A 175 25.08 9.00 -2.62
CA ASP A 175 24.62 8.83 -1.24
C ASP A 175 23.48 7.82 -1.07
N HIS A 176 22.88 7.37 -2.18
CA HIS A 176 21.85 6.34 -2.21
C HIS A 176 22.40 4.93 -2.45
N PHE A 177 23.72 4.78 -2.58
CA PHE A 177 24.36 3.51 -2.85
C PHE A 177 25.55 3.28 -1.92
N PHE A 178 25.91 2.02 -1.72
CA PHE A 178 27.08 1.64 -0.96
C PHE A 178 27.72 0.39 -1.56
N ARG A 179 28.98 0.15 -1.19
CA ARG A 179 29.71 -1.07 -1.52
C ARG A 179 29.45 -2.07 -0.41
N ASN A 180 28.74 -3.14 -0.74
CA ASN A 180 28.36 -4.17 0.21
C ASN A 180 29.56 -5.07 0.56
N PRO A 181 30.03 -5.06 1.82
CA PRO A 181 31.14 -5.92 2.24
C PRO A 181 30.80 -7.42 2.20
N GLU A 182 29.54 -7.81 2.40
CA GLU A 182 29.10 -9.21 2.40
C GLU A 182 29.13 -9.85 1.01
N SER A 183 29.11 -9.03 -0.05
CA SER A 183 29.21 -9.47 -1.44
C SER A 183 30.50 -8.97 -2.12
N GLY A 184 31.59 -8.89 -1.35
CA GLY A 184 32.92 -8.56 -1.88
C GLY A 184 33.04 -7.16 -2.48
N GLY A 185 32.22 -6.20 -2.01
CA GLY A 185 32.17 -4.84 -2.55
C GLY A 185 31.21 -4.66 -3.73
N GLY A 186 30.24 -5.55 -3.91
CA GLY A 186 29.13 -5.35 -4.85
C GLY A 186 28.42 -4.01 -4.59
N LEU A 187 28.06 -3.28 -5.64
CA LEU A 187 27.36 -2.00 -5.51
C LEU A 187 25.87 -2.25 -5.28
N GLU A 188 25.29 -1.62 -4.25
CA GLU A 188 23.89 -1.82 -3.89
C GLU A 188 23.19 -0.51 -3.50
N TYR A 189 21.89 -0.45 -3.79
CA TYR A 189 21.02 0.65 -3.37
C TYR A 189 20.69 0.54 -1.88
N THR A 190 20.63 1.65 -1.15
CA THR A 190 20.33 1.65 0.31
C THR A 190 18.97 1.06 0.68
N GLY A 191 18.04 0.96 -0.28
CA GLY A 191 16.76 0.26 -0.08
C GLY A 191 16.84 -1.26 -0.14
N ILE A 192 18.03 -1.85 -0.28
CA ILE A 192 18.23 -3.31 -0.26
C ILE A 192 17.82 -3.96 1.08
N GLY A 193 17.56 -3.17 2.13
CA GLY A 193 17.01 -3.67 3.39
C GLY A 193 15.70 -4.45 3.25
N HIS A 194 14.93 -4.26 2.18
CA HIS A 194 13.77 -5.10 1.89
C HIS A 194 14.12 -6.53 1.44
N LEU A 195 15.38 -6.79 1.09
CA LEU A 195 15.92 -8.08 0.64
C LEU A 195 17.02 -8.62 1.56
N ARG A 196 17.52 -7.81 2.50
CA ARG A 196 18.62 -8.18 3.39
C ARG A 196 18.41 -7.71 4.83
N ASP A 197 18.45 -8.68 5.73
CA ASP A 197 18.32 -8.49 7.17
C ASP A 197 19.36 -7.51 7.74
N SER A 198 20.65 -7.68 7.45
CA SER A 198 21.71 -6.83 8.01
C SER A 198 21.53 -5.34 7.71
N VAL A 199 20.98 -5.01 6.53
CA VAL A 199 20.70 -3.62 6.13
C VAL A 199 19.40 -3.11 6.76
N ALA A 200 18.38 -3.94 6.92
CA ALA A 200 17.16 -3.59 7.63
C ALA A 200 17.42 -3.34 9.13
N GLU A 201 18.19 -4.21 9.77
CA GLU A 201 18.59 -4.12 11.18
C GLU A 201 19.43 -2.87 11.44
N ALA A 202 20.32 -2.51 10.49
CA ALA A 202 21.11 -1.28 10.58
C ALA A 202 20.25 0.00 10.64
N VAL A 203 18.97 -0.03 10.26
CA VAL A 203 18.05 1.11 10.38
C VAL A 203 17.00 0.94 11.49
N GLY A 204 17.11 -0.12 12.30
CA GLY A 204 16.26 -0.38 13.47
C GLY A 204 15.00 -1.20 13.16
N VAL A 205 14.96 -1.90 12.02
CA VAL A 205 13.87 -2.80 11.62
C VAL A 205 14.25 -4.25 11.98
N PRO A 206 13.31 -5.13 12.39
CA PRO A 206 13.68 -6.46 12.91
C PRO A 206 14.33 -7.41 11.89
N GLY A 207 14.13 -7.17 10.60
CA GLY A 207 14.64 -7.99 9.51
C GLY A 207 14.14 -7.47 8.17
N ALA A 208 14.47 -8.14 7.07
CA ALA A 208 13.94 -7.83 5.76
C ALA A 208 12.41 -7.89 5.75
N TYR A 209 11.78 -6.95 5.05
CA TYR A 209 10.35 -6.69 5.14
C TYR A 209 9.76 -6.26 3.80
N ASP A 210 8.44 -6.37 3.70
CA ASP A 210 7.69 -5.99 2.51
C ASP A 210 7.84 -4.52 2.11
N TYR A 211 7.48 -4.21 0.88
CA TYR A 211 7.32 -2.82 0.46
C TYR A 211 5.94 -2.32 0.85
N GLY A 212 5.85 -1.09 1.37
CA GLY A 212 4.55 -0.49 1.70
C GLY A 212 3.51 -0.57 0.57
N PRO A 213 3.85 -0.17 -0.68
CA PRO A 213 2.95 -0.35 -1.83
C PRO A 213 2.54 -1.80 -2.13
N GLN A 214 3.36 -2.78 -1.74
CA GLN A 214 3.01 -4.21 -1.84
C GLN A 214 1.86 -4.52 -0.88
N ARG A 215 1.96 -4.10 0.38
CA ARG A 215 0.88 -4.21 1.39
C ARG A 215 -0.41 -3.51 0.93
N VAL A 216 -0.30 -2.29 0.39
CA VAL A 216 -1.45 -1.56 -0.16
C VAL A 216 -2.09 -2.35 -1.31
N SER A 217 -1.29 -2.95 -2.19
CA SER A 217 -1.81 -3.74 -3.32
C SER A 217 -2.59 -4.98 -2.88
N TRP A 218 -2.20 -5.64 -1.78
CA TRP A 218 -2.93 -6.79 -1.25
C TRP A 218 -4.34 -6.41 -0.77
N LEU A 219 -4.47 -5.27 -0.10
CA LEU A 219 -5.77 -4.70 0.28
C LEU A 219 -6.56 -4.20 -0.95
N GLY A 220 -5.87 -3.79 -2.01
CA GLY A 220 -6.48 -3.60 -3.33
C GLY A 220 -7.09 -4.89 -3.87
N THR A 221 -6.35 -6.02 -3.81
CA THR A 221 -6.84 -7.34 -4.24
C THR A 221 -8.08 -7.77 -3.47
N LEU A 222 -8.08 -7.60 -2.13
CA LEU A 222 -9.26 -7.86 -1.30
C LEU A 222 -10.51 -7.14 -1.85
N MET A 223 -10.37 -5.85 -2.14
CA MET A 223 -11.49 -5.06 -2.65
C MET A 223 -11.92 -5.47 -4.05
N THR A 224 -10.98 -5.70 -4.97
CA THR A 224 -11.30 -6.10 -6.35
C THR A 224 -11.92 -7.49 -6.41
N ASN A 225 -11.49 -8.42 -5.55
CA ASN A 225 -12.07 -9.76 -5.45
C ASN A 225 -13.53 -9.69 -4.97
N TRP A 226 -13.83 -8.81 -4.01
CA TRP A 226 -15.18 -8.69 -3.43
C TRP A 226 -16.17 -7.91 -4.32
N MET A 227 -15.71 -6.82 -4.94
CA MET A 227 -16.59 -5.88 -5.66
C MET A 227 -17.06 -6.42 -7.03
N GLY A 228 -16.23 -7.22 -7.72
CA GLY A 228 -16.51 -7.72 -9.06
C GLY A 228 -16.20 -6.73 -10.19
N ASP A 229 -16.29 -7.20 -11.43
CA ASP A 229 -15.79 -6.48 -12.62
C ASP A 229 -16.67 -5.28 -13.04
N ASP A 230 -17.96 -5.29 -12.68
CA ASP A 230 -18.92 -4.22 -12.97
C ASP A 230 -18.92 -3.09 -11.92
N ALA A 231 -18.08 -3.21 -10.90
CA ALA A 231 -17.88 -2.21 -9.88
C ALA A 231 -16.64 -1.35 -10.16
N PHE A 232 -16.53 -0.21 -9.49
CA PHE A 232 -15.36 0.64 -9.58
C PHE A 232 -14.81 0.98 -8.18
N LEU A 233 -13.56 0.56 -7.91
CA LEU A 233 -12.86 0.95 -6.68
C LEU A 233 -12.57 2.45 -6.73
N LYS A 234 -13.33 3.25 -5.98
CA LYS A 234 -13.25 4.70 -6.03
C LYS A 234 -12.17 5.26 -5.10
N ARG A 235 -12.00 4.67 -3.91
CA ARG A 235 -10.98 5.07 -2.92
C ARG A 235 -10.32 3.86 -2.29
N LEU A 236 -9.01 3.94 -2.05
CA LEU A 236 -8.26 2.97 -1.27
C LEU A 236 -7.26 3.69 -0.35
N ARG A 237 -7.58 3.76 0.94
CA ARG A 237 -6.72 4.32 1.97
C ARG A 237 -6.15 3.21 2.84
N VAL A 238 -4.84 3.18 3.01
CA VAL A 238 -4.13 2.19 3.84
C VAL A 238 -3.01 2.86 4.60
N GLU A 239 -2.90 2.55 5.89
CA GLU A 239 -1.83 3.04 6.76
C GLU A 239 -0.93 1.88 7.20
N THR A 240 0.35 1.87 6.86
CA THR A 240 1.27 0.80 7.26
C THR A 240 1.86 1.12 8.63
N ARG A 241 1.29 0.54 9.68
CA ARG A 241 1.61 0.87 11.09
C ARG A 241 2.65 -0.05 11.73
N ARG A 242 2.85 -1.25 11.17
CA ARG A 242 3.87 -2.23 11.61
C ARG A 242 4.61 -2.81 10.42
N PHE A 243 5.86 -3.22 10.66
CA PHE A 243 6.63 -3.99 9.68
C PHE A 243 6.02 -5.39 9.51
N ASN A 244 6.05 -5.87 8.27
CA ASN A 244 5.70 -7.24 7.90
C ASN A 244 7.00 -7.88 7.39
N VAL A 245 7.64 -8.64 8.28
CA VAL A 245 9.00 -9.17 8.04
C VAL A 245 8.93 -10.55 7.37
N TYR A 246 10.06 -11.05 6.90
CA TYR A 246 10.12 -12.39 6.33
C TYR A 246 9.65 -13.45 7.32
N GLY A 247 8.81 -14.36 6.85
CA GLY A 247 8.13 -15.35 7.67
C GLY A 247 6.83 -14.86 8.32
N ASP A 248 6.39 -13.61 8.12
CA ASP A 248 5.05 -13.19 8.54
C ASP A 248 4.01 -13.54 7.47
N THR A 249 2.82 -13.96 7.92
CA THR A 249 1.64 -14.11 7.08
C THR A 249 0.67 -12.98 7.38
N GLN A 250 0.12 -12.36 6.33
CA GLN A 250 -0.91 -11.32 6.44
C GLN A 250 -2.26 -11.85 5.99
N PHE A 251 -3.27 -11.63 6.83
CA PHE A 251 -4.68 -11.88 6.55
C PHE A 251 -5.35 -10.54 6.24
N CYS A 252 -5.66 -10.30 4.98
CA CYS A 252 -6.36 -9.11 4.53
C CYS A 252 -7.86 -9.34 4.67
N ARG A 253 -8.52 -8.51 5.48
CA ARG A 253 -9.94 -8.61 5.82
C ARG A 253 -10.64 -7.29 5.59
N GLY A 254 -11.95 -7.35 5.46
CA GLY A 254 -12.79 -6.16 5.37
C GLY A 254 -14.19 -6.40 5.88
N ARG A 255 -14.88 -5.31 6.22
CA ARG A 255 -16.28 -5.31 6.63
C ARG A 255 -16.99 -4.10 6.05
N VAL A 256 -18.16 -4.32 5.45
CA VAL A 256 -18.98 -3.23 4.92
C VAL A 256 -19.40 -2.33 6.08
N ALA A 257 -18.93 -1.08 6.06
CA ALA A 257 -19.20 -0.11 7.11
C ALA A 257 -20.46 0.68 6.82
N ARG A 258 -20.69 1.03 5.54
CA ARG A 258 -21.76 1.96 5.17
C ARG A 258 -22.17 1.85 3.71
N LYS A 259 -23.44 2.19 3.43
CA LYS A 259 -24.01 2.30 2.08
C LYS A 259 -24.75 3.63 1.93
N TYR A 260 -24.64 4.27 0.77
CA TYR A 260 -25.26 5.58 0.52
C TYR A 260 -25.34 5.89 -0.98
N ILE A 261 -26.29 6.76 -1.36
CA ILE A 261 -26.35 7.35 -2.69
C ILE A 261 -25.84 8.79 -2.60
N ASN A 262 -24.91 9.18 -3.49
CA ASN A 262 -24.41 10.55 -3.57
C ASN A 262 -24.45 11.02 -5.04
N ASN A 263 -25.28 12.03 -5.33
CA ASN A 263 -25.46 12.56 -6.69
C ASN A 263 -25.72 11.46 -7.74
N GLY A 264 -26.57 10.48 -7.39
CA GLY A 264 -26.90 9.32 -8.23
C GLY A 264 -25.86 8.19 -8.22
N ASN A 265 -24.73 8.35 -7.52
CA ASN A 265 -23.70 7.31 -7.40
C ASN A 265 -23.99 6.41 -6.19
N ALA A 266 -24.13 5.11 -6.44
CA ALA A 266 -24.39 4.13 -5.40
C ALA A 266 -23.08 3.63 -4.76
N LEU A 267 -22.76 4.15 -3.58
CA LEU A 267 -21.46 3.98 -2.93
C LEU A 267 -21.56 3.07 -1.71
N VAL A 268 -20.48 2.32 -1.49
CA VAL A 268 -20.27 1.48 -0.32
C VAL A 268 -18.89 1.77 0.26
N ASP A 269 -18.85 2.12 1.54
CA ASP A 269 -17.60 2.25 2.29
C ASP A 269 -17.34 0.95 3.07
N VAL A 270 -16.09 0.50 3.06
CA VAL A 270 -15.62 -0.74 3.66
C VAL A 270 -14.43 -0.43 4.56
N ASP A 271 -14.52 -0.83 5.83
CA ASP A 271 -13.37 -0.87 6.73
C ASP A 271 -12.50 -2.06 6.34
N ILE A 272 -11.22 -1.84 6.08
CA ILE A 272 -10.29 -2.90 5.65
C ILE A 272 -9.04 -2.91 6.51
N TRP A 273 -8.43 -4.07 6.66
CA TRP A 273 -7.17 -4.17 7.40
C TRP A 273 -6.38 -5.41 7.01
N ALA A 274 -5.06 -5.34 7.20
CA ALA A 274 -4.20 -6.52 7.28
C ALA A 274 -3.85 -6.80 8.75
N GLU A 275 -4.01 -8.05 9.17
CA GLU A 275 -3.55 -8.56 10.45
C GLU A 275 -2.51 -9.67 10.25
N ASN A 276 -1.58 -9.82 11.17
CA ASN A 276 -0.58 -10.87 11.11
C ASN A 276 -1.03 -12.13 11.87
N GLN A 277 -0.24 -13.20 11.78
CA GLN A 277 -0.44 -14.46 12.50
C GLN A 277 -0.44 -14.33 14.04
N ARG A 278 -0.01 -13.18 14.57
CA ARG A 278 -0.05 -12.86 16.01
C ARG A 278 -1.33 -12.10 16.41
N GLY A 279 -2.28 -11.92 15.48
CA GLY A 279 -3.52 -11.17 15.70
C GLY A 279 -3.32 -9.64 15.75
N GLU A 280 -2.15 -9.14 15.36
CA GLU A 280 -1.88 -7.71 15.36
C GLU A 280 -2.31 -7.08 14.03
N ILE A 281 -3.13 -6.04 14.09
CA ILE A 281 -3.42 -5.21 12.91
C ILE A 281 -2.15 -4.46 12.50
N THR A 282 -1.59 -4.81 11.34
CA THR A 282 -0.36 -4.23 10.81
C THR A 282 -0.62 -3.07 9.86
N ALA A 283 -1.75 -3.11 9.14
CA ALA A 283 -2.15 -2.07 8.21
C ALA A 283 -3.67 -1.86 8.18
N PRO A 284 -4.25 -0.97 9.00
CA PRO A 284 -5.65 -0.58 8.87
C PRO A 284 -5.86 0.35 7.67
N GLY A 285 -7.10 0.43 7.20
CA GLY A 285 -7.47 1.22 6.04
C GLY A 285 -8.98 1.34 5.87
N MET A 286 -9.37 2.02 4.79
CA MET A 286 -10.75 2.04 4.32
C MET A 286 -10.79 2.14 2.79
N ALA A 287 -11.87 1.64 2.20
CA ALA A 287 -12.11 1.72 0.77
C ALA A 287 -13.53 2.22 0.49
N THR A 288 -13.70 2.87 -0.65
CA THR A 288 -15.01 3.23 -1.19
C THR A 288 -15.16 2.59 -2.55
N VAL A 289 -16.27 1.89 -2.78
CA VAL A 289 -16.61 1.23 -4.05
C VAL A 289 -17.88 1.87 -4.61
N LEU A 290 -17.87 2.12 -5.91
CA LEU A 290 -19.04 2.47 -6.70
C LEU A 290 -19.62 1.19 -7.30
N LEU A 291 -20.86 0.85 -6.95
CA LEU A 291 -21.56 -0.36 -7.40
C LEU A 291 -22.69 0.00 -8.37
N PRO A 292 -23.02 -0.88 -9.34
CA PRO A 292 -24.24 -0.73 -10.12
C PRO A 292 -25.47 -0.83 -9.21
N SER A 293 -26.55 -0.15 -9.57
CA SER A 293 -27.82 -0.19 -8.84
C SER A 293 -28.93 -0.70 -9.76
N ARG A 294 -29.87 -1.46 -9.19
CA ARG A 294 -31.08 -1.88 -9.93
C ARG A 294 -32.13 -0.77 -10.00
N ASP A 295 -32.00 0.28 -9.20
CA ASP A 295 -32.85 1.46 -9.28
C ASP A 295 -32.47 2.32 -10.49
N PRO A 296 -33.35 2.46 -11.51
CA PRO A 296 -33.04 3.22 -12.72
C PRO A 296 -32.80 4.71 -12.49
N ARG A 297 -33.09 5.23 -11.29
CA ARG A 297 -32.77 6.61 -10.90
C ARG A 297 -31.28 6.80 -10.60
N ASN A 298 -30.55 5.72 -10.31
CA ASN A 298 -29.10 5.72 -10.16
C ASN A 298 -28.47 5.33 -11.50
N PRO A 299 -27.86 6.29 -12.23
CA PRO A 299 -27.35 6.02 -13.56
C PRO A 299 -26.20 5.01 -13.56
N TRP A 300 -26.09 4.26 -14.67
CA TRP A 300 -24.93 3.42 -14.95
C TRP A 300 -23.65 4.26 -15.09
N PHE A 301 -22.51 3.71 -14.68
CA PHE A 301 -21.18 4.32 -14.82
C PHE A 301 -20.24 3.40 -15.60
N THR A 302 -19.32 3.98 -16.37
CA THR A 302 -18.26 3.23 -17.06
C THR A 302 -16.92 3.32 -16.32
N ASP A 303 -16.73 4.36 -15.52
CA ASP A 303 -15.60 4.59 -14.65
C ASP A 303 -15.98 5.54 -13.50
N GLY A 304 -15.02 5.88 -12.65
CA GLY A 304 -15.22 6.80 -11.52
C GLY A 304 -14.92 8.27 -11.84
N SER A 305 -14.87 8.68 -13.12
CA SER A 305 -14.38 10.01 -13.50
C SER A 305 -15.38 11.14 -13.29
N GLN A 306 -16.68 10.84 -13.26
CA GLN A 306 -17.76 11.80 -13.02
C GLN A 306 -17.98 12.11 -11.53
N LEU A 307 -17.31 11.38 -10.65
CA LEU A 307 -17.37 11.58 -9.21
C LEU A 307 -15.98 11.96 -8.72
N SER A 308 -15.83 13.12 -8.07
CA SER A 308 -14.68 13.34 -7.20
C SER A 308 -15.13 13.33 -5.75
N LEU A 309 -14.50 12.49 -4.94
CA LEU A 309 -14.78 12.39 -3.52
C LEU A 309 -14.30 13.63 -2.74
N ARG A 310 -13.50 14.50 -3.35
CA ARG A 310 -13.07 15.78 -2.78
C ARG A 310 -14.11 16.88 -2.93
N ASP A 311 -14.97 16.77 -3.94
CA ASP A 311 -15.96 17.79 -4.28
C ASP A 311 -17.34 17.51 -3.67
N VAL A 312 -17.47 16.41 -2.93
CA VAL A 312 -18.70 16.01 -2.26
C VAL A 312 -18.53 16.04 -0.75
N THR A 313 -19.61 16.38 -0.04
CA THR A 313 -19.64 16.26 1.41
C THR A 313 -19.54 14.78 1.78
N LEU A 314 -18.40 14.40 2.34
CA LEU A 314 -18.22 13.10 2.96
C LEU A 314 -18.89 13.11 4.35
N PRO A 315 -19.49 12.00 4.79
CA PRO A 315 -20.01 11.91 6.14
C PRO A 315 -18.94 12.08 7.21
N GLU A 316 -19.33 12.54 8.40
CA GLU A 316 -18.39 12.94 9.48
C GLU A 316 -17.40 11.85 9.88
N GLU A 317 -17.79 10.57 9.78
CA GLU A 317 -16.95 9.43 10.16
C GLU A 317 -15.94 9.02 9.08
N THR A 318 -16.10 9.50 7.84
CA THR A 318 -15.19 9.18 6.74
C THR A 318 -13.91 10.01 6.87
N PRO A 319 -12.72 9.38 6.90
CA PRO A 319 -11.46 10.13 6.98
C PRO A 319 -11.37 11.14 5.81
N PRO A 320 -10.98 12.40 6.06
CA PRO A 320 -10.90 13.40 5.00
C PRO A 320 -9.90 12.96 3.93
N ILE A 321 -10.19 13.30 2.67
CA ILE A 321 -9.21 13.15 1.60
C ILE A 321 -8.27 14.34 1.71
N LEU A 322 -7.03 14.09 2.15
CA LEU A 322 -6.01 15.12 2.17
C LEU A 322 -5.75 15.68 0.74
N PRO A 323 -5.26 16.93 0.60
CA PRO A 323 -5.08 17.94 1.64
C PRO A 323 -6.41 18.67 1.92
N VAL A 324 -6.75 18.85 3.20
CA VAL A 324 -7.77 19.82 3.59
C VAL A 324 -7.17 21.22 3.50
#